data_AF-A0A1Q7CWT5-F1
#
_entry.id   AF-A0A1Q7CWT5-F1
#
_cell.length_a   1.000
_cell.length_b   1.000
_cell.length_c   1.000
_cell.angle_alpha   90.00
_cell.angle_beta   90.00
_cell.angle_gamma   90.00
#
_symmetry.space_group_name_H-M   'P 1'
#
loop_
_entity.id
_entity.type
_entity.pdbx_description
1 polymer ?
#
loop_
_entity_poly.entity_id
_entity_poly.type
_entity_poly.pdbx_seq_one_letter_code
_entity_poly.pdbx_strand_id
1 'polypeptide(L)'
;MHSPSAHHPPLRRKYGDLDYVISAKDRKAALAFFPSLGYEANERFNLMQGDRRLYFFDGNNGKQVDVFIDVIRMSHVIDLRGRLAHNGPCASPSDLLLSKLQIYEVNRKDLVDLTALVLDHPIATGDDEAIDAAYVARLACADWGLCRTLEINVAKLRHTVDELDVDRDLVRSRLDELWSAVEAQPKPLKWRMRAQVGDRMRWYELPEEVRSPYQPE
;
A
#
# COMPACT_ATOMS: atom_id res chain seq x y z
N MET A 1 13.37 7.99 -1.22
CA MET A 1 13.18 6.54 -1.27
C MET A 1 13.96 5.92 -2.42
N HIS A 2 14.91 5.06 -2.09
CA HIS A 2 15.68 4.28 -3.06
C HIS A 2 15.31 2.81 -2.98
N SER A 3 14.87 2.21 -4.10
CA SER A 3 14.65 0.76 -4.20
C SER A 3 15.40 0.17 -5.40
N PRO A 4 16.73 0.02 -5.32
CA PRO A 4 17.54 -0.51 -6.42
C PRO A 4 17.10 -1.90 -6.87
N SER A 5 16.65 -2.77 -5.95
CA SER A 5 16.24 -4.13 -6.28
C SER A 5 15.09 -4.17 -7.28
N ALA A 6 14.19 -3.18 -7.26
CA ALA A 6 13.07 -3.07 -8.20
C ALA A 6 13.51 -2.83 -9.66
N HIS A 7 14.77 -2.45 -9.91
CA HIS A 7 15.29 -2.18 -11.26
C HIS A 7 15.94 -3.40 -11.93
N HIS A 8 16.10 -4.51 -11.20
CA HIS A 8 16.79 -5.72 -11.69
C HIS A 8 15.86 -6.95 -11.70
N PRO A 9 16.02 -7.89 -12.64
CA PRO A 9 15.36 -9.20 -12.54
C PRO A 9 15.72 -9.90 -11.22
N PRO A 10 14.82 -10.68 -10.60
CA PRO A 10 13.46 -11.00 -11.06
C PRO A 10 12.39 -9.96 -10.68
N LEU A 11 12.75 -8.88 -9.98
CA LEU A 11 11.80 -7.92 -9.40
C LEU A 11 11.41 -6.80 -10.36
N ARG A 12 12.20 -6.57 -11.41
CA ARG A 12 11.91 -5.59 -12.46
C ARG A 12 10.62 -5.95 -13.21
N ARG A 13 9.67 -5.01 -13.22
CA ARG A 13 8.41 -5.13 -13.97
C ARG A 13 8.02 -3.85 -14.71
N LYS A 14 7.02 -3.96 -15.58
CA LYS A 14 6.32 -2.80 -16.16
C LYS A 14 5.28 -2.28 -15.17
N TYR A 15 5.13 -0.96 -15.11
CA TYR A 15 4.14 -0.27 -14.29
C TYR A 15 3.03 0.30 -15.20
N GLY A 16 1.78 -0.07 -14.91
CA GLY A 16 0.61 0.34 -15.71
C GLY A 16 -0.04 1.63 -15.21
N ASP A 17 -0.07 1.81 -13.89
CA ASP A 17 -0.79 2.91 -13.24
C ASP A 17 0.17 3.77 -12.39
N LEU A 18 -0.26 4.99 -12.10
CA LEU A 18 0.41 5.90 -11.18
C LEU A 18 -0.49 6.18 -9.98
N ASP A 19 -0.04 5.74 -8.80
CA ASP A 19 -0.74 5.96 -7.54
C ASP A 19 -0.15 7.18 -6.82
N TYR A 20 -1.01 8.12 -6.42
CA TYR A 20 -0.66 9.30 -5.63
C TYR A 20 -1.49 9.34 -4.35
N VAL A 21 -0.92 9.93 -3.31
CA VAL A 21 -1.66 10.37 -2.13
C VAL A 21 -1.39 11.85 -1.94
N ILE A 22 -2.46 12.63 -1.80
CA ILE A 22 -2.39 14.07 -1.54
C ILE A 22 -3.16 14.40 -0.26
N SER A 23 -2.87 15.56 0.31
CA SER A 23 -3.70 16.08 1.39
C SER A 23 -4.99 16.71 0.86
N ALA A 24 -6.07 16.71 1.64
CA ALA A 24 -7.36 17.27 1.21
C ALA A 24 -7.29 18.75 0.78
N LYS A 25 -6.38 19.53 1.37
CA LYS A 25 -6.14 20.94 0.98
C LYS A 25 -5.59 21.07 -0.45
N ASP A 26 -4.89 20.05 -0.96
CA ASP A 26 -4.24 20.08 -2.27
C ASP A 26 -5.15 19.55 -3.39
N ARG A 27 -6.35 19.07 -3.05
CA ARG A 27 -7.35 18.53 -3.99
C ARG A 27 -7.62 19.48 -5.17
N LYS A 28 -7.85 20.76 -4.89
CA LYS A 28 -8.12 21.76 -5.94
C LYS A 28 -6.92 21.94 -6.86
N ALA A 29 -5.70 21.88 -6.32
CA ALA A 29 -4.49 21.97 -7.11
C ALA A 29 -4.32 20.73 -8.01
N ALA A 30 -4.58 19.52 -7.48
CA ALA A 30 -4.52 18.28 -8.27
C ALA A 30 -5.51 18.27 -9.45
N LEU A 31 -6.75 18.73 -9.22
CA LEU A 31 -7.78 18.86 -10.26
C LEU A 31 -7.40 19.83 -11.39
N ALA A 32 -6.54 20.82 -11.12
CA ALA A 32 -6.02 21.73 -12.15
C ALA A 32 -4.72 21.20 -12.79
N PHE A 33 -3.87 20.56 -11.98
CA PHE A 33 -2.54 20.11 -12.38
C PHE A 33 -2.57 19.01 -13.44
N PHE A 34 -3.29 17.90 -13.20
CA PHE A 34 -3.32 16.78 -14.14
C PHE A 34 -3.86 17.19 -15.53
N PRO A 35 -4.97 17.94 -15.64
CA PRO A 35 -5.41 18.48 -16.93
C PRO A 35 -4.39 19.41 -17.60
N SER A 36 -3.66 20.22 -16.82
CA SER A 36 -2.60 21.09 -17.38
C SER A 36 -1.43 20.30 -18.01
N LEU A 37 -1.26 19.04 -17.61
CA LEU A 37 -0.29 18.10 -18.19
C LEU A 37 -0.88 17.25 -19.33
N GLY A 38 -2.16 17.44 -19.67
CA GLY A 38 -2.84 16.68 -20.73
C GLY A 38 -3.54 15.40 -20.28
N TYR A 39 -3.68 15.15 -18.98
CA TYR A 39 -4.49 14.04 -18.48
C TYR A 39 -5.98 14.40 -18.46
N GLU A 40 -6.84 13.46 -18.86
CA GLU A 40 -8.29 13.64 -18.86
C GLU A 40 -8.88 13.22 -17.52
N ALA A 41 -9.64 14.11 -16.87
CA ALA A 41 -10.30 13.79 -15.61
C ALA A 41 -11.51 12.85 -15.83
N ASN A 42 -11.67 11.85 -14.98
CA ASN A 42 -12.90 11.07 -14.93
C ASN A 42 -14.00 11.88 -14.23
N GLU A 43 -14.68 12.77 -14.96
CA GLU A 43 -15.63 13.73 -14.40
C GLU A 43 -16.71 13.07 -13.53
N ARG A 44 -17.31 11.98 -14.01
CA ARG A 44 -18.37 11.27 -13.28
C ARG A 44 -17.86 10.70 -11.97
N PHE A 45 -16.70 10.03 -11.99
CA PHE A 45 -16.12 9.47 -10.77
C PHE A 45 -15.71 10.57 -9.80
N ASN A 46 -15.00 11.60 -10.29
CA ASN A 46 -14.48 12.70 -9.48
C ASN A 46 -15.60 13.56 -8.87
N LEU A 47 -16.77 13.60 -9.50
CA LEU A 47 -17.96 14.23 -8.91
C LEU A 47 -18.52 13.42 -7.74
N MET A 48 -18.55 12.09 -7.85
CA MET A 48 -19.16 11.20 -6.86
C MET A 48 -18.23 10.87 -5.68
N GLN A 49 -16.93 10.70 -5.94
CA GLN A 49 -15.93 10.21 -4.98
C GLN A 49 -14.81 11.23 -4.71
N GLY A 50 -14.91 12.43 -5.29
CA GLY A 50 -13.79 13.37 -5.32
C GLY A 50 -13.37 13.91 -3.97
N ASP A 51 -14.13 13.73 -2.90
CA ASP A 51 -13.69 14.01 -1.52
C ASP A 51 -12.66 12.98 -1.00
N ARG A 52 -12.56 11.80 -1.64
CA ARG A 52 -11.73 10.67 -1.21
C ARG A 52 -10.73 10.21 -2.27
N ARG A 53 -11.11 10.21 -3.56
CA ARG A 53 -10.31 9.64 -4.64
C ARG A 53 -10.57 10.38 -5.94
N LEU A 54 -9.53 10.62 -6.73
CA LEU A 54 -9.62 11.21 -8.07
C LEU A 54 -8.99 10.28 -9.10
N TYR A 55 -9.61 10.23 -10.27
CA TYR A 55 -9.08 9.54 -11.44
C TYR A 55 -8.79 10.49 -12.58
N PHE A 56 -7.65 10.23 -13.22
CA PHE A 56 -7.27 10.83 -14.49
C PHE A 56 -6.74 9.76 -15.44
N PHE A 57 -6.91 9.98 -16.73
CA PHE A 57 -6.45 9.08 -17.79
C PHE A 57 -5.43 9.77 -18.67
N ASP A 58 -4.36 9.06 -18.99
CA ASP A 58 -3.39 9.44 -20.01
C ASP A 58 -3.81 8.76 -21.32
N GLY A 59 -4.56 9.49 -22.16
CA GLY A 59 -4.99 8.98 -23.46
C GLY A 59 -3.84 8.66 -24.41
N ASN A 60 -2.65 9.25 -24.20
CA ASN A 60 -1.50 9.07 -25.09
C ASN A 60 -0.68 7.83 -24.74
N ASN A 61 -0.57 7.49 -23.45
CA ASN A 61 0.24 6.36 -22.99
C ASN A 61 -0.59 5.19 -22.43
N GLY A 62 -1.92 5.30 -22.44
CA GLY A 62 -2.82 4.27 -21.91
C GLY A 62 -2.65 4.04 -20.41
N LYS A 63 -2.27 5.07 -19.66
CA LYS A 63 -2.04 4.98 -18.21
C LYS A 63 -3.17 5.59 -17.41
N GLN A 64 -3.42 5.03 -16.23
CA GLN A 64 -4.36 5.60 -15.26
C GLN A 64 -3.58 6.27 -14.13
N VAL A 65 -4.09 7.42 -13.67
CA VAL A 65 -3.63 8.10 -12.46
C VAL A 65 -4.71 7.96 -11.40
N ASP A 66 -4.33 7.38 -10.27
CA ASP A 66 -5.18 7.21 -9.09
C ASP A 66 -4.68 8.10 -7.96
N VAL A 67 -5.51 9.01 -7.47
CA VAL A 67 -5.11 9.96 -6.43
C VAL A 67 -6.00 9.78 -5.21
N PHE A 68 -5.45 9.21 -4.15
CA PHE A 68 -6.08 9.13 -2.83
C PHE A 68 -5.96 10.47 -2.09
N ILE A 69 -7.02 10.85 -1.38
CA ILE A 69 -7.06 12.08 -0.58
C ILE A 69 -7.03 11.71 0.89
N ASP A 70 -5.96 12.13 1.59
CA ASP A 70 -5.65 11.91 3.00
C ASP A 70 -5.50 10.43 3.45
N VAL A 71 -6.25 9.51 2.84
CA VAL A 71 -6.48 8.15 3.33
C VAL A 71 -6.47 7.19 2.14
N ILE A 72 -5.71 6.10 2.25
CA ILE A 72 -5.79 4.98 1.33
C ILE A 72 -6.87 4.03 1.84
N ARG A 73 -8.00 3.96 1.12
CA ARG A 73 -9.11 3.05 1.41
C ARG A 73 -9.17 1.96 0.35
N MET A 74 -8.68 0.78 0.72
CA MET A 74 -8.76 -0.43 -0.10
C MET A 74 -9.55 -1.47 0.69
N SER A 75 -8.97 -2.65 0.98
CA SER A 75 -9.60 -3.62 1.87
C SER A 75 -9.63 -3.19 3.32
N HIS A 76 -8.72 -2.30 3.71
CA HIS A 76 -8.70 -1.61 5.00
C HIS A 76 -8.48 -0.12 4.80
N VAL A 77 -8.30 0.61 5.89
CA VAL A 77 -8.11 2.06 5.90
C VAL A 77 -6.72 2.37 6.46
N ILE A 78 -5.87 3.00 5.65
CA ILE A 78 -4.58 3.54 6.09
C ILE A 78 -4.67 5.06 6.01
N ASP A 79 -4.65 5.70 7.18
CA ASP A 79 -4.73 7.15 7.33
C ASP A 79 -3.34 7.78 7.25
N LEU A 80 -3.12 8.61 6.24
CA LEU A 80 -1.84 9.26 5.96
C LEU A 80 -1.83 10.74 6.36
N ARG A 81 -2.87 11.22 7.05
CA ARG A 81 -2.89 12.58 7.59
C ARG A 81 -1.73 12.77 8.57
N GLY A 82 -0.96 13.84 8.36
CA GLY A 82 0.25 14.13 9.13
C GLY A 82 1.49 13.30 8.72
N ARG A 83 1.38 12.42 7.72
CA ARG A 83 2.50 11.59 7.22
C ARG A 83 3.03 12.01 5.86
N LEU A 84 2.26 12.80 5.10
CA LEU A 84 2.64 13.29 3.77
C LEU A 84 3.71 14.41 3.80
N ALA A 85 4.07 14.92 4.97
CA ALA A 85 5.08 15.97 5.13
C ALA A 85 6.46 15.35 5.38
N HIS A 86 7.13 14.94 4.31
CA HIS A 86 8.51 14.42 4.33
C HIS A 86 9.28 14.88 3.09
N ASN A 87 10.59 14.59 3.04
CA ASN A 87 11.44 14.99 1.94
C ASN A 87 11.19 14.11 0.71
N GLY A 88 10.82 14.73 -0.41
CA GLY A 88 10.64 14.06 -1.69
C GLY A 88 9.19 13.64 -1.97
N PRO A 89 8.94 13.08 -3.18
CA PRO A 89 7.59 12.85 -3.67
C PRO A 89 7.01 11.46 -3.32
N CYS A 90 7.77 10.59 -2.65
CA CYS A 90 7.43 9.18 -2.46
C CYS A 90 7.09 8.90 -1.00
N ALA A 91 5.95 8.24 -0.74
CA ALA A 91 5.54 7.85 0.59
C ALA A 91 6.62 7.01 1.31
N SER A 92 6.61 7.03 2.65
CA SER A 92 7.61 6.29 3.42
C SER A 92 7.53 4.78 3.16
N PRO A 93 8.62 4.02 3.37
CA PRO A 93 8.62 2.57 3.19
C PRO A 93 7.49 1.88 3.98
N SER A 94 7.21 2.31 5.21
CA SER A 94 6.07 1.80 5.99
C SER A 94 4.71 2.03 5.32
N ASP A 95 4.48 3.23 4.79
CA ASP A 95 3.19 3.58 4.16
C ASP A 95 3.00 2.82 2.84
N LEU A 96 4.07 2.62 2.06
CA LEU A 96 4.05 1.77 0.88
C LEU A 96 3.82 0.29 1.22
N LEU A 97 4.52 -0.24 2.23
CA LEU A 97 4.31 -1.60 2.73
C LEU A 97 2.83 -1.81 3.10
N LEU A 98 2.27 -0.90 3.90
CA LEU A 98 0.87 -0.96 4.34
C LEU A 98 -0.12 -0.77 3.20
N SER A 99 0.19 0.07 2.20
CA SER A 99 -0.65 0.26 1.01
C SER A 99 -0.91 -1.06 0.25
N LYS A 100 0.06 -1.98 0.26
CA LYS A 100 -0.02 -3.28 -0.41
C LYS A 100 -0.48 -4.39 0.51
N LEU A 101 0.11 -4.50 1.71
CA LEU A 101 -0.25 -5.55 2.66
C LEU A 101 -1.69 -5.45 3.16
N GLN A 102 -2.32 -4.27 3.10
CA GLN A 102 -3.72 -4.13 3.47
C GLN A 102 -4.70 -4.81 2.49
N ILE A 103 -4.30 -5.14 1.26
CA ILE A 103 -5.22 -5.62 0.22
C ILE A 103 -5.51 -7.10 0.47
N TYR A 104 -6.76 -7.49 0.79
CA TYR A 104 -7.08 -8.88 1.12
C TYR A 104 -6.77 -9.84 -0.05
N GLU A 105 -7.16 -9.44 -1.26
CA GLU A 105 -6.83 -10.13 -2.51
C GLU A 105 -5.56 -9.53 -3.13
N VAL A 106 -4.44 -9.59 -2.39
CA VAL A 106 -3.15 -9.09 -2.87
C VAL A 106 -2.73 -9.81 -4.16
N ASN A 107 -2.28 -9.04 -5.16
CA ASN A 107 -1.85 -9.60 -6.44
C ASN A 107 -0.36 -9.98 -6.41
N ARG A 108 0.05 -10.87 -7.32
CA ARG A 108 1.45 -11.29 -7.42
C ARG A 108 2.41 -10.12 -7.68
N LYS A 109 2.02 -9.14 -8.50
CA LYS A 109 2.83 -7.94 -8.76
C LYS A 109 3.11 -7.15 -7.47
N ASP A 110 2.14 -7.08 -6.57
CA ASP A 110 2.29 -6.36 -5.30
C ASP A 110 3.22 -7.13 -4.35
N LEU A 111 3.18 -8.47 -4.35
CA LEU A 111 4.13 -9.30 -3.58
C LEU A 111 5.57 -9.17 -4.10
N VAL A 112 5.76 -9.02 -5.41
CA VAL A 112 7.07 -8.73 -6.02
C VAL A 112 7.57 -7.34 -5.61
N ASP A 113 6.71 -6.31 -5.66
CA ASP A 113 7.07 -4.97 -5.20
C ASP A 113 7.42 -4.95 -3.71
N LEU A 114 6.65 -5.66 -2.89
CA LEU A 114 6.91 -5.81 -1.45
C LEU A 114 8.23 -6.53 -1.19
N THR A 115 8.61 -7.49 -2.03
CA THR A 115 9.91 -8.16 -1.92
C THR A 115 11.05 -7.16 -2.15
N ALA A 116 10.97 -6.33 -3.18
CA ALA A 116 11.96 -5.28 -3.45
C ALA A 116 12.04 -4.29 -2.28
N LEU A 117 10.88 -3.84 -1.79
CA LEU A 117 10.80 -2.90 -0.67
C LEU A 117 11.46 -3.48 0.59
N VAL A 118 11.15 -4.73 0.95
CA VAL A 118 11.71 -5.36 2.15
C VAL A 118 13.19 -5.70 1.98
N LEU A 119 13.70 -5.94 0.76
CA LEU A 119 15.13 -6.10 0.49
C LEU A 119 15.93 -4.81 0.64
N ASP A 120 15.37 -3.69 0.19
CA ASP A 120 16.10 -2.43 0.11
C ASP A 120 15.99 -1.60 1.40
N HIS A 121 14.96 -1.83 2.22
CA HIS A 121 14.71 -1.02 3.43
C HIS A 121 14.81 -1.84 4.73
N PRO A 122 15.68 -1.47 5.66
CA PRO A 122 15.80 -2.16 6.95
C PRO A 122 14.55 -1.92 7.82
N ILE A 123 14.37 -2.77 8.83
CA ILE A 123 13.41 -2.50 9.90
C ILE A 123 14.08 -1.59 10.93
N ALA A 124 13.59 -0.37 11.10
CA ALA A 124 14.11 0.57 12.08
C ALA A 124 13.08 1.67 12.37
N THR A 125 13.20 2.31 13.54
CA THR A 125 12.35 3.45 13.92
C THR A 125 13.09 4.77 13.72
N GLY A 126 12.40 5.77 13.15
CA GLY A 126 12.92 7.14 13.04
C GLY A 126 13.85 7.40 11.85
N ASP A 127 13.93 6.48 10.89
CA ASP A 127 14.64 6.64 9.63
C ASP A 127 13.63 6.68 8.46
N ASP A 128 13.74 7.71 7.62
CA ASP A 128 12.86 7.95 6.48
C ASP A 128 13.02 6.89 5.37
N GLU A 129 14.15 6.18 5.34
CA GLU A 129 14.43 5.07 4.41
C GLU A 129 14.29 3.69 5.08
N ALA A 130 13.65 3.61 6.25
CA ALA A 130 13.37 2.35 6.95
C ALA A 130 11.87 2.04 7.05
N ILE A 131 11.57 0.76 7.25
CA ILE A 131 10.24 0.29 7.62
C ILE A 131 10.11 0.38 9.14
N ASP A 132 9.32 1.35 9.61
CA ASP A 132 9.00 1.52 11.04
C ASP A 132 8.03 0.43 11.54
N ALA A 133 8.59 -0.57 12.22
CA ALA A 133 7.84 -1.65 12.82
C ALA A 133 6.91 -1.20 13.96
N ALA A 134 7.27 -0.16 14.72
CA ALA A 134 6.42 0.35 15.80
C ALA A 134 5.15 1.00 15.25
N TYR A 135 5.25 1.68 14.10
CA TYR A 135 4.10 2.21 13.39
C TYR A 135 3.20 1.11 12.83
N VAL A 136 3.77 0.12 12.13
CA VAL A 136 3.00 -1.01 11.57
C VAL A 136 2.30 -1.79 12.68
N ALA A 137 3.01 -2.10 13.77
CA ALA A 137 2.44 -2.75 14.94
C ALA A 137 1.28 -1.97 15.53
N ARG A 138 1.41 -0.63 15.68
CA ARG A 138 0.36 0.23 16.24
C ARG A 138 -0.94 0.12 15.43
N LEU A 139 -0.85 0.13 14.10
CA LEU A 139 -2.02 -0.02 13.24
C LEU A 139 -2.63 -1.43 13.33
N ALA A 140 -1.80 -2.47 13.30
CA ALA A 140 -2.26 -3.85 13.47
C ALA A 140 -2.91 -4.10 14.85
N CYS A 141 -2.47 -3.40 15.90
CA CYS A 141 -3.08 -3.47 17.24
C CYS A 141 -4.39 -2.70 17.35
N ALA A 142 -4.56 -1.65 16.54
CA ALA A 142 -5.79 -0.85 16.53
C ALA A 142 -6.94 -1.59 15.82
N ASP A 143 -6.62 -2.43 14.83
CA ASP A 143 -7.60 -3.13 14.01
C ASP A 143 -7.23 -4.61 13.80
N TRP A 144 -8.09 -5.50 14.32
CA TRP A 144 -7.94 -6.94 14.16
C TRP A 144 -8.05 -7.38 12.69
N GLY A 145 -8.97 -6.78 11.93
CA GLY A 145 -9.17 -7.13 10.53
C GLY A 145 -7.93 -6.77 9.70
N LEU A 146 -7.37 -5.59 9.92
CA LEU A 146 -6.10 -5.19 9.31
C LEU A 146 -5.00 -6.19 9.68
N CYS A 147 -4.79 -6.44 10.98
CA CYS A 147 -3.78 -7.38 11.46
C CYS A 147 -3.90 -8.77 10.81
N ARG A 148 -5.13 -9.29 10.69
CA ARG A 148 -5.40 -10.59 10.07
C ARG A 148 -5.05 -10.60 8.59
N THR A 149 -5.35 -9.54 7.85
CA THR A 149 -4.94 -9.42 6.44
C THR A 149 -3.44 -9.28 6.28
N LEU A 150 -2.76 -8.54 7.15
CA LEU A 150 -1.29 -8.45 7.15
C LEU A 150 -0.67 -9.84 7.36
N GLU A 151 -1.14 -10.61 8.34
CA GLU A 151 -0.69 -11.97 8.62
C GLU A 151 -0.77 -12.87 7.38
N ILE A 152 -1.94 -12.90 6.73
CA ILE A 152 -2.20 -13.68 5.52
C ILE A 152 -1.24 -13.26 4.40
N ASN A 153 -1.06 -11.95 4.19
CA ASN A 153 -0.25 -11.44 3.09
C ASN A 153 1.26 -11.56 3.35
N VAL A 154 1.71 -11.48 4.60
CA VAL A 154 3.09 -11.81 4.98
C VAL A 154 3.39 -13.29 4.72
N ALA A 155 2.45 -14.20 5.00
CA ALA A 155 2.61 -15.61 4.65
C ALA A 155 2.71 -15.83 3.13
N LYS A 156 1.86 -15.17 2.33
CA LYS A 156 1.95 -15.19 0.86
C LYS A 156 3.26 -14.60 0.34
N LEU A 157 3.77 -13.54 0.98
CA LEU A 157 5.05 -12.93 0.65
C LEU A 157 6.21 -13.90 0.90
N ARG A 158 6.23 -14.58 2.05
CA ARG A 158 7.24 -15.62 2.33
C ARG A 158 7.26 -16.71 1.28
N HIS A 159 6.08 -17.18 0.85
CA HIS A 159 5.97 -18.17 -0.22
C HIS A 159 6.44 -17.61 -1.58
N THR A 160 6.08 -16.37 -1.90
CA THR A 160 6.51 -15.71 -3.15
C THR A 160 8.04 -15.59 -3.23
N VAL A 161 8.70 -15.27 -2.13
CA VAL A 161 10.16 -15.14 -2.06
C VAL A 161 10.88 -16.46 -2.34
N ASP A 162 10.27 -17.62 -2.04
CA ASP A 162 10.83 -18.94 -2.35
C ASP A 162 10.94 -19.22 -3.85
N GLU A 163 10.11 -18.55 -4.65
CA GLU A 163 10.06 -18.68 -6.11
C GLU A 163 10.95 -17.65 -6.82
N LEU A 164 11.54 -16.70 -6.08
CA LEU A 164 12.35 -15.62 -6.62
C LEU A 164 13.85 -15.88 -6.35
N ASP A 165 14.68 -15.48 -7.31
CA ASP A 165 16.14 -15.45 -7.17
C ASP A 165 16.57 -14.14 -6.49
N VAL A 166 16.47 -14.11 -5.16
CA VAL A 166 16.75 -12.95 -4.29
C VAL A 166 17.33 -13.43 -2.95
N ASP A 167 17.83 -12.51 -2.11
CA ASP A 167 18.26 -12.84 -0.74
C ASP A 167 17.04 -13.14 0.16
N ARG A 168 16.63 -14.42 0.18
CA ARG A 168 15.44 -14.90 0.88
C ARG A 168 15.58 -14.81 2.39
N ASP A 169 16.78 -15.03 2.90
CA ASP A 169 17.05 -15.03 4.34
C ASP A 169 17.00 -13.61 4.90
N LEU A 170 17.49 -12.63 4.13
CA LEU A 170 17.33 -11.22 4.48
C LEU A 170 15.86 -10.80 4.52
N VAL A 171 15.07 -11.17 3.50
CA VAL A 171 13.63 -10.83 3.50
C VAL A 171 12.92 -11.50 4.68
N ARG A 172 13.17 -12.79 4.92
CA ARG A 172 12.54 -13.53 6.02
C ARG A 172 12.88 -12.94 7.38
N SER A 173 14.15 -12.65 7.64
CA SER A 173 14.59 -12.06 8.91
C SER A 173 13.96 -10.70 9.17
N ARG A 174 13.84 -9.84 8.15
CA ARG A 174 13.12 -8.55 8.27
C ARG A 174 11.63 -8.73 8.51
N LEU A 175 10.99 -9.71 7.86
CA LEU A 175 9.60 -10.03 8.14
C LEU A 175 9.40 -10.60 9.55
N ASP A 176 10.35 -11.37 10.08
CA ASP A 176 10.35 -11.88 11.45
C ASP A 176 10.48 -10.73 12.46
N GLU A 177 11.38 -9.77 12.21
CA GLU A 177 11.56 -8.59 13.05
C GLU A 177 10.30 -7.72 13.08
N LEU A 178 9.72 -7.45 11.90
CA LEU A 178 8.45 -6.72 11.78
C LEU A 178 7.33 -7.42 12.56
N TRP A 179 7.21 -8.74 12.42
CA TRP A 179 6.15 -9.50 13.06
C TRP A 179 6.33 -9.61 14.57
N SER A 180 7.57 -9.73 15.04
CA SER A 180 7.91 -9.70 16.46
C SER A 180 7.41 -8.42 17.15
N ALA A 181 7.53 -7.27 16.47
CA ALA A 181 7.00 -6.00 16.99
C ALA A 181 5.45 -5.99 17.06
N VAL A 182 4.78 -6.60 16.07
CA VAL A 182 3.31 -6.73 16.06
C VAL A 182 2.82 -7.63 17.19
N GLU A 183 3.53 -8.73 17.47
CA GLU A 183 3.18 -9.68 18.54
C GLU A 183 3.45 -9.10 19.94
N ALA A 184 4.55 -8.38 20.12
CA ALA A 184 4.94 -7.79 21.40
C ALA A 184 3.97 -6.71 21.88
N GLN A 185 3.22 -6.07 20.98
CA GLN A 185 2.38 -4.94 21.35
C GLN A 185 1.05 -5.37 22.00
N PRO A 186 0.69 -4.80 23.18
CA PRO A 186 -0.52 -5.19 23.90
C PRO A 186 -1.81 -4.97 23.09
N LYS A 187 -2.61 -6.03 22.93
CA LYS A 187 -3.87 -5.96 22.17
C LYS A 187 -5.02 -5.44 23.05
N PRO A 188 -5.71 -4.35 22.64
CA PRO A 188 -6.82 -3.80 23.41
C PRO A 188 -7.99 -4.79 23.46
N LEU A 189 -8.91 -4.60 24.43
CA LEU A 189 -10.05 -5.50 24.63
C LEU A 189 -10.90 -5.66 23.37
N LYS A 190 -11.21 -4.56 22.67
CA LYS A 190 -11.97 -4.57 21.40
C LYS A 190 -11.33 -5.49 20.36
N TRP A 191 -10.01 -5.44 20.22
CA TRP A 191 -9.24 -6.28 19.31
C TRP A 191 -9.39 -7.76 19.70
N ARG A 192 -9.19 -8.09 20.99
CA ARG A 192 -9.30 -9.47 21.49
C ARG A 192 -10.71 -10.05 21.32
N MET A 193 -11.76 -9.25 21.56
CA MET A 193 -13.13 -9.66 21.30
C MET A 193 -13.37 -9.92 19.81
N ARG A 194 -12.86 -9.06 18.92
CA ARG A 194 -12.95 -9.29 17.47
C ARG A 194 -12.18 -10.54 17.03
N ALA A 195 -11.06 -10.85 17.68
CA ALA A 195 -10.28 -12.05 17.44
C ALA A 195 -11.02 -13.35 17.81
N GLN A 196 -11.83 -13.33 18.87
CA GLN A 196 -12.66 -14.48 19.25
C GLN A 196 -13.73 -14.81 18.21
N VAL A 197 -14.27 -13.80 17.51
CA VAL A 197 -15.14 -14.02 16.35
C VAL A 197 -14.36 -14.68 15.21
N GLY A 198 -13.12 -14.22 15.00
CA GLY A 198 -12.23 -14.71 13.97
C GLY A 198 -12.77 -14.52 12.56
N ASP A 199 -12.40 -15.43 11.68
CA ASP A 199 -12.69 -15.38 10.25
C ASP A 199 -14.18 -15.70 9.92
N ARG A 200 -15.01 -16.01 10.93
CA ARG A 200 -16.44 -16.30 10.77
C ARG A 200 -17.27 -15.12 10.29
N MET A 201 -16.83 -13.89 10.60
CA MET A 201 -17.39 -12.67 10.07
C MET A 201 -16.37 -12.02 9.14
N ARG A 202 -16.84 -11.55 7.98
CA ARG A 202 -16.01 -10.76 7.05
C ARG A 202 -15.38 -9.59 7.81
N TRP A 203 -14.11 -9.30 7.50
CA TRP A 203 -13.32 -8.26 8.19
C TRP A 203 -12.65 -7.27 7.24
N TYR A 204 -12.91 -7.40 5.94
CA TYR A 204 -12.33 -6.58 4.88
C TYR A 204 -13.42 -6.11 3.93
N GLU A 205 -13.13 -5.02 3.23
CA GLU A 205 -13.86 -4.59 2.04
C GLU A 205 -13.11 -5.05 0.78
N LEU A 206 -13.79 -5.10 -0.36
CA LEU A 206 -13.12 -5.26 -1.65
C LEU A 206 -13.00 -3.86 -2.27
N PRO A 207 -11.83 -3.47 -2.81
CA PRO A 207 -11.69 -2.22 -3.53
C PRO A 207 -12.73 -2.11 -4.63
N GLU A 208 -13.24 -0.91 -4.90
CA GLU A 208 -14.10 -0.68 -6.06
C GLU A 208 -13.35 -1.09 -7.34
N GLU A 209 -13.92 -2.01 -8.11
CA GLU A 209 -13.43 -2.34 -9.45
C GLU A 209 -13.64 -1.14 -10.35
N VAL A 210 -12.59 -0.36 -10.53
CA VAL A 210 -12.56 0.61 -11.62
C VAL A 210 -12.35 -0.22 -12.87
N ARG A 211 -13.40 -0.34 -13.67
CA ARG A 211 -13.30 -0.88 -15.03
C ARG A 211 -12.26 -0.03 -15.75
N SER A 212 -11.01 -0.47 -15.72
CA SER A 212 -9.99 0.09 -16.58
C SER A 212 -10.46 -0.21 -18.01
N PRO A 213 -10.55 0.77 -18.92
CA PRO A 213 -10.80 0.51 -20.33
C PRO A 213 -9.60 -0.20 -20.99
N TYR A 214 -8.73 -0.87 -20.23
CA TYR A 214 -7.62 -1.65 -20.73
C TYR A 214 -8.17 -2.80 -21.58
N GLN A 215 -8.21 -2.55 -22.89
CA GLN A 215 -8.24 -3.60 -23.90
C GLN A 215 -6.83 -4.18 -23.96
N PRO A 216 -6.62 -5.45 -23.56
CA PRO A 216 -5.37 -6.11 -23.88
C PRO A 216 -5.27 -6.22 -25.40
N GLU A 217 -4.12 -5.83 -25.97
CA GLU A 217 -3.67 -6.37 -27.25
C GLU A 217 -3.50 -7.89 -27.17
#